data_AF-A0A820KK48-F1
#
_entry.id   AF-A0A820KK48-F1
#
_cell.length_a   1.000
_cell.length_b   1.000
_cell.length_c   1.000
_cell.angle_alpha   90.00
_cell.angle_beta   90.00
_cell.angle_gamma   90.00
#
_symmetry.space_group_name_H-M   'P 1'
#
loop_
_entity.id
_entity.type
_entity.pdbx_description
1 polymer ?
#
loop_
_entity_poly.entity_id
_entity_poly.type
_entity_poly.pdbx_seq_one_letter_code
_entity_poly.pdbx_strand_id
1 'polypeptide(L)'
;MPTAWLGLWYQRGMNSLLEITNDQIQSKGFCLDVLSAQQYYLFNDRTNLCTRCLLFIPRHINLLQYRESECIDVDEQLNITACPNMIALDAALYTLHR
;
A
#
# COMPACT_ATOMS: atom_id res chain seq x y z
N MET A 1 -1.49 6.45 -8.28
CA MET A 1 -2.69 5.94 -7.57
C MET A 1 -3.94 6.19 -8.41
N PRO A 2 -4.95 5.31 -8.36
CA PRO A 2 -6.26 5.56 -8.97
C PRO A 2 -6.92 6.84 -8.43
N THR A 3 -7.51 7.65 -9.30
CA THR A 3 -8.18 8.91 -8.93
C THR A 3 -9.28 8.70 -7.89
N ALA A 4 -9.97 7.56 -7.96
CA ALA A 4 -11.01 7.20 -7.00
C ALA A 4 -10.49 6.99 -5.58
N TRP A 5 -9.17 6.85 -5.35
CA TRP A 5 -8.59 6.63 -4.03
C TRP A 5 -8.04 7.90 -3.40
N LEU A 6 -7.95 9.00 -4.15
CA LEU A 6 -7.37 10.25 -3.65
C LEU A 6 -8.23 10.85 -2.52
N GLY A 7 -7.57 11.54 -1.60
CA GLY A 7 -8.21 12.25 -0.49
C GLY A 7 -7.93 11.64 0.89
N LEU A 8 -8.77 11.98 1.86
CA LEU A 8 -8.61 11.58 3.25
C LEU A 8 -9.34 10.26 3.55
N TRP A 9 -8.66 9.38 4.27
CA TRP A 9 -9.16 8.07 4.67
C TRP A 9 -8.94 7.84 6.16
N TYR A 10 -9.90 7.18 6.79
CA TYR A 10 -9.77 6.64 8.14
C TYR A 10 -9.31 5.19 8.08
N GLN A 11 -8.15 4.89 8.68
CA GLN A 11 -7.70 3.52 8.86
C GLN A 11 -8.17 2.98 10.20
N ARG A 12 -8.81 1.81 10.19
CA ARG A 12 -9.22 1.13 11.42
C ARG A 12 -7.99 0.89 12.31
N GLY A 13 -8.05 1.39 13.56
CA GLY A 13 -6.96 1.27 14.53
C GLY A 13 -5.96 2.44 14.52
N MET A 14 -6.15 3.44 13.66
CA MET A 14 -5.39 4.70 13.72
C MET A 14 -6.26 5.82 14.31
N ASN A 15 -5.61 6.75 15.02
CA ASN A 15 -6.27 7.88 15.68
C ASN A 15 -6.40 9.12 14.78
N SER A 16 -5.88 9.07 13.55
CA SER A 16 -5.90 10.17 12.60
C SER A 16 -6.31 9.71 11.21
N LEU A 17 -6.82 10.65 10.41
CA LEU A 17 -6.97 10.45 8.98
C LEU A 17 -5.57 10.33 8.33
N LEU A 18 -5.51 9.56 7.24
CA LEU A 18 -4.36 9.50 6.36
C LEU A 18 -4.75 10.05 4.99
N GLU A 19 -3.84 10.78 4.37
CA GLU A 19 -4.04 11.29 3.00
C GLU A 19 -3.45 10.32 1.96
N ILE A 20 -4.21 10.09 0.89
CA ILE A 20 -3.75 9.42 -0.33
C ILE A 20 -3.67 10.46 -1.45
N THR A 21 -2.48 10.61 -2.02
CA THR A 21 -2.20 11.50 -3.15
C THR A 21 -1.89 10.67 -4.41
N ASN A 22 -1.46 11.33 -5.49
CA ASN A 22 -1.18 10.67 -6.77
C ASN A 22 -0.09 9.60 -6.67
N ASP A 23 0.88 9.79 -5.79
CA ASP A 23 2.08 8.97 -5.64
C ASP A 23 2.39 8.62 -4.18
N GLN A 24 1.61 9.08 -3.21
CA GLN A 24 1.90 8.86 -1.79
C GLN A 24 0.67 8.33 -1.04
N ILE A 25 0.94 7.49 -0.05
CA ILE A 25 0.03 7.22 1.07
C ILE A 25 0.76 7.69 2.32
N GLN A 26 0.19 8.64 3.06
CA GLN A 26 0.88 9.32 4.15
C GLN A 26 1.55 8.37 5.16
N SER A 27 0.91 7.25 5.48
CA SER A 27 1.42 6.23 6.42
C SER A 27 2.35 5.17 5.80
N LYS A 28 2.55 5.17 4.47
CA LYS A 28 3.33 4.15 3.74
C LYS A 28 4.48 4.73 2.90
N GLY A 29 4.47 6.03 2.65
CA GLY A 29 5.46 6.71 1.81
C GLY A 29 5.07 6.72 0.34
N PHE A 30 6.07 6.66 -0.53
CA PHE A 30 5.93 6.91 -1.97
C PHE A 30 5.79 5.63 -2.79
N CYS A 31 4.90 5.64 -3.76
CA CYS A 31 4.73 4.57 -4.73
C CYS A 31 5.86 4.62 -5.76
N LEU A 32 6.67 3.57 -5.82
CA LEU A 32 7.77 3.42 -6.76
C LEU A 32 7.31 2.81 -8.09
N ASP A 33 6.42 1.82 -8.02
CA ASP A 33 5.98 1.07 -9.21
C ASP A 33 4.61 0.41 -8.98
N VAL A 34 3.94 0.03 -10.07
CA VAL A 34 2.57 -0.48 -10.06
C VAL A 34 2.39 -1.62 -11.07
N LEU A 35 1.94 -2.78 -10.58
CA LEU A 35 1.43 -3.88 -11.41
C LEU A 35 -0.09 -3.84 -11.39
N SER A 36 -0.64 -2.86 -12.12
CA SER A 36 -2.05 -2.43 -11.99
C SER A 36 -3.06 -3.53 -12.32
N ALA A 37 -2.76 -4.39 -13.30
CA ALA A 37 -3.60 -5.53 -13.68
C ALA A 37 -3.85 -6.52 -12.53
N GLN A 38 -2.97 -6.54 -11.52
CA GLN A 38 -3.03 -7.43 -10.36
C GLN A 38 -3.16 -6.66 -9.04
N GLN A 39 -3.30 -5.33 -9.09
CA GLN A 39 -3.47 -4.45 -7.93
C GLN A 39 -2.29 -4.48 -6.92
N TYR A 40 -1.09 -4.85 -7.37
CA TYR A 40 0.14 -4.72 -6.56
C TYR A 40 0.83 -3.37 -6.79
N TYR A 41 1.33 -2.80 -5.71
CA TYR A 41 2.01 -1.51 -5.67
C TYR A 41 3.26 -1.63 -4.82
N LEU A 42 4.37 -1.10 -5.31
CA LEU A 42 5.63 -1.07 -4.60
C LEU A 42 5.78 0.28 -3.91
N PHE A 43 5.96 0.30 -2.60
CA PHE A 43 6.11 1.53 -1.81
C PHE A 43 7.48 1.62 -1.15
N ASN A 44 8.07 2.81 -1.20
CA ASN A 44 9.20 3.19 -0.37
C ASN A 44 8.69 3.73 0.97
N ASP A 45 8.86 2.92 2.02
CA ASP A 45 8.61 3.29 3.41
C ASP A 45 9.80 4.10 3.93
N ARG A 46 9.66 5.42 3.88
CA ARG A 46 10.68 6.36 4.36
C ARG A 46 10.84 6.37 5.88
N THR A 47 9.85 5.89 6.63
CA THR A 47 9.91 5.87 8.09
C THR A 47 10.80 4.73 8.56
N ASN A 48 10.64 3.55 7.96
CA ASN A 48 11.43 2.36 8.29
C ASN A 48 12.65 2.15 7.37
N LEU A 49 12.86 3.03 6.40
CA LEU A 49 13.94 2.93 5.40
C LEU A 49 13.93 1.58 4.69
N CYS A 50 12.78 1.20 4.14
CA CYS A 50 12.59 -0.07 3.44
C CYS A 50 11.58 0.05 2.30
N THR A 51 11.39 -1.03 1.57
CA THR A 51 10.38 -1.15 0.52
C THR A 51 9.33 -2.17 0.94
N ARG A 52 8.07 -1.95 0.58
CA ARG A 52 6.96 -2.88 0.85
C ARG A 52 6.09 -3.07 -0.40
N CYS A 53 5.66 -4.29 -0.62
CA CYS A 53 4.63 -4.62 -1.60
C CYS A 53 3.26 -4.48 -0.94
N LEU A 54 2.35 -3.72 -1.55
CA LEU A 54 0.96 -3.59 -1.13
C LEU A 54 0.05 -4.20 -2.19
N LEU A 55 -0.83 -5.11 -1.77
CA LEU A 55 -1.93 -5.62 -2.59
C LEU A 55 -3.22 -4.91 -2.17
N PHE A 56 -3.72 -4.02 -3.03
CA PHE A 56 -5.00 -3.36 -2.78
C PHE A 56 -6.16 -4.23 -3.23
N ILE A 57 -7.21 -4.24 -2.42
CA ILE A 57 -8.45 -4.99 -2.63
C ILE A 57 -9.61 -4.00 -2.48
N PRO A 58 -9.92 -3.21 -3.53
CA PRO A 58 -11.04 -2.28 -3.49
C PRO A 58 -12.35 -3.05 -3.36
N ARG A 59 -13.18 -2.70 -2.37
CA ARG A 59 -14.48 -3.34 -2.12
C ARG A 59 -15.65 -2.46 -2.57
N HIS A 60 -15.55 -1.17 -2.29
CA HIS A 60 -16.54 -0.15 -2.64
C HIS A 60 -15.84 1.20 -2.81
N ILE A 61 -16.52 2.21 -3.37
CA ILE A 61 -15.96 3.55 -3.53
C ILE A 61 -15.49 4.17 -2.21
N ASN A 62 -16.01 3.71 -1.07
CA ASN A 62 -15.68 4.20 0.27
C ASN A 62 -15.03 3.14 1.17
N LEU A 63 -14.61 2.01 0.58
CA LEU A 63 -14.00 0.90 1.32
C LEU A 63 -12.84 0.32 0.51
N LEU A 64 -11.63 0.64 0.97
CA LEU A 64 -10.39 0.11 0.41
C LEU A 64 -9.74 -0.80 1.45
N GLN A 65 -9.38 -2.01 1.04
CA GLN A 65 -8.60 -2.90 1.88
C GLN A 65 -7.24 -3.11 1.24
N TYR A 66 -6.23 -3.46 2.02
CA TYR A 66 -4.96 -3.89 1.48
C TYR A 66 -4.24 -4.84 2.44
N ARG A 67 -3.34 -5.64 1.87
CA ARG A 67 -2.32 -6.39 2.60
C ARG A 67 -0.96 -5.84 2.22
N GLU A 68 0.02 -6.02 3.09
CA GLU A 68 1.41 -5.64 2.80
C GLU A 68 2.38 -6.79 3.09
N SER A 69 3.52 -6.78 2.40
CA SER A 69 4.66 -7.61 2.76
C SER A 69 5.33 -7.10 4.04
N GLU A 70 6.25 -7.91 4.55
CA GLU A 70 7.26 -7.41 5.48
C GLU A 70 8.11 -6.29 4.85
N CYS A 71 8.84 -5.59 5.71
CA CYS A 71 9.78 -4.53 5.36
C CYS A 71 11.02 -5.15 4.68
N ILE A 72 11.27 -4.81 3.41
CA ILE A 72 12.36 -5.34 2.59
C ILE A 72 13.45 -4.27 2.46
N ASP A 73 14.69 -4.59 2.82
CA ASP A 73 15.80 -3.63 2.84
C ASP A 73 15.99 -2.93 1.48
N VAL A 74 16.32 -1.63 1.50
CA VAL A 74 16.44 -0.81 0.28
C VAL A 74 17.59 -1.24 -0.62
N ASP A 75 18.62 -1.86 -0.04
CA ASP A 75 19.75 -2.41 -0.80
C ASP A 75 19.34 -3.62 -1.67
N GLU A 76 18.22 -4.27 -1.34
CA GLU A 76 17.58 -5.24 -2.22
C GLU A 76 16.74 -4.48 -3.26
N GLN A 77 17.24 -4.42 -4.49
CA GLN A 77 16.48 -3.88 -5.61
C GLN A 77 15.27 -4.78 -5.90
N LEU A 78 14.12 -4.43 -5.32
CA LEU A 78 12.89 -5.18 -5.51
C LEU A 78 12.18 -4.76 -6.80
N ASN A 79 11.92 -5.73 -7.67
CA ASN A 79 11.09 -5.56 -8.85
C ASN A 79 9.61 -5.78 -8.50
N ILE A 80 8.69 -4.95 -9.01
CA ILE A 80 7.25 -5.08 -8.78
C ILE A 80 6.70 -6.49 -9.12
N THR A 81 7.31 -7.18 -10.08
CA THR A 81 6.93 -8.54 -10.48
C THR A 81 7.16 -9.59 -9.39
N ALA A 82 7.96 -9.29 -8.36
CA ALA A 82 8.17 -10.15 -7.20
C ALA A 82 7.04 -10.04 -6.16
N CYS A 83 6.29 -8.94 -6.13
CA CYS A 83 5.29 -8.67 -5.11
C CYS A 83 4.23 -9.77 -4.88
N PRO A 84 3.74 -10.48 -5.91
CA PRO A 84 2.79 -11.58 -5.71
C PRO A 84 3.29 -12.69 -4.77
N ASN A 85 4.62 -12.89 -4.69
CA ASN A 85 5.25 -13.91 -3.86
C ASN A 85 5.75 -13.38 -2.50
N MET A 86 5.70 -12.06 -2.29
CA MET A 86 6.25 -11.40 -1.09
C MET A 86 5.20 -11.15 0.01
N ILE A 87 3.91 -11.20 -0.33
CA ILE A 87 2.83 -11.00 0.64
C ILE A 87 2.39 -12.37 1.16
N ALA A 88 2.58 -12.59 2.46
CA ALA A 88 2.19 -13.82 3.11
C ALA A 88 0.66 -14.07 3.01
N LEU A 89 0.25 -15.33 3.00
CA LEU A 89 -1.16 -15.72 2.89
C LEU A 89 -1.99 -15.25 4.09
N ASP A 90 -1.37 -15.20 5.26
CA ASP A 90 -1.89 -14.75 6.56
C ASP A 90 -1.55 -13.28 6.88
N ALA A 91 -0.98 -12.54 5.93
CA ALA A 91 -0.67 -11.12 6.10
C ALA A 91 -1.91 -10.33 6.55
N ALA A 92 -1.68 -9.39 7.49
CA ALA A 92 -2.73 -8.58 8.08
C ALA A 92 -3.53 -7.81 7.01
N LEU A 93 -4.86 -7.80 7.17
CA LEU A 93 -5.76 -7.05 6.30
C LEU A 93 -6.08 -5.70 6.91
N TYR A 94 -5.55 -4.65 6.31
CA TYR A 94 -5.85 -3.26 6.69
C TYR A 94 -7.10 -2.79 5.97
N THR A 95 -7.90 -1.94 6.62
CA THR A 95 -9.15 -1.41 6.07
C THR A 95 -9.17 0.11 6.23
N LEU A 96 -9.44 0.78 5.10
CA LEU A 96 -9.61 2.22 4.97
C LEU A 96 -11.06 2.54 4.63
N HIS A 97 -11.61 3.53 5.33
CA HIS A 97 -12.95 4.08 5.13
C HIS A 97 -12.89 5.56 4.78
N ARG A 98 -13.83 6.04 3.99
CA ARG A 98 -14.05 7.48 3.77
C ARG A 98 -15.54 7.80 3.67
#